data_AF-T1KLP1-F1
#
_entry.id   AF-T1KLP1-F1
#
_cell.length_a   1.000
_cell.length_b   1.000
_cell.length_c   1.000
_cell.angle_alpha   90.00
_cell.angle_beta   90.00
_cell.angle_gamma   90.00
#
_symmetry.space_group_name_H-M   'P 1'
#
loop_
_entity.id
_entity.type
_entity.pdbx_description
1 polymer ?
#
loop_
_entity_poly.entity_id
_entity_poly.type
_entity_poly.pdbx_seq_one_letter_code
_entity_poly.pdbx_strand_id
1 'polypeptide(L)'
;MEEQNDKSTLQLEFLGEYHDIVIDWNDDNYECKETQLFELLEPITGIPRQFYNEIHLRSDSRKETICDIIRIADGRFHLEYRAGFYHWRNHTQISYTLVPENLVPEGECCIHLCRHRNTKTFFNKLKDIINNDQLNAKIASLLTPHGEDDRREVILMREICKQFNVSQYFYSPCITRYMRLDFESEEVRVLFSGMRLYLRTRG
;
A
#
# COMPACT_ATOMS: atom_id res chain seq x y z
N MET A 1 -36.62 -8.77 -18.03
CA MET A 1 -35.87 -9.42 -16.94
C MET A 1 -34.42 -9.26 -17.33
N GLU A 2 -33.80 -8.16 -16.90
CA GLU A 2 -32.36 -7.98 -17.09
C GLU A 2 -31.68 -8.89 -16.07
N GLU A 3 -30.77 -9.76 -16.52
CA GLU A 3 -29.89 -10.50 -15.63
C GLU A 3 -29.16 -9.49 -14.76
N GLN A 4 -29.46 -9.51 -13.46
CA GLN A 4 -28.72 -8.74 -12.50
C GLN A 4 -27.31 -9.33 -12.48
N ASN A 5 -26.39 -8.68 -13.19
CA ASN A 5 -25.03 -9.20 -13.34
C ASN A 5 -24.35 -9.18 -11.97
N ASP A 6 -24.33 -10.34 -11.32
CA ASP A 6 -23.76 -10.51 -9.98
C ASP A 6 -22.23 -10.63 -9.99
N LYS A 7 -21.61 -10.25 -11.12
CA LYS A 7 -20.17 -10.13 -11.27
C LYS A 7 -19.81 -8.73 -11.70
N SER A 8 -18.71 -8.22 -11.16
CA SER A 8 -18.09 -6.99 -11.64
C SER A 8 -16.70 -7.28 -12.14
N THR A 9 -16.38 -6.78 -13.34
CA THR A 9 -15.03 -6.90 -13.92
C THR A 9 -14.35 -5.53 -13.87
N LEU A 10 -13.08 -5.53 -13.51
CA LEU A 10 -12.22 -4.36 -13.56
C LEU A 10 -10.85 -4.74 -14.12
N GLN A 11 -10.18 -3.77 -14.72
CA GLN A 11 -8.81 -3.88 -15.19
C GLN A 11 -7.88 -3.20 -14.20
N LEU A 12 -6.89 -3.95 -13.71
CA LEU A 12 -5.92 -3.48 -12.74
C LEU A 12 -4.54 -3.37 -13.38
N GLU A 13 -3.99 -2.16 -13.45
CA GLU A 13 -2.62 -1.90 -13.84
C GLU A 13 -1.68 -2.08 -12.64
N PHE A 14 -0.67 -2.92 -12.82
CA PHE A 14 0.40 -3.11 -11.85
C PHE A 14 1.76 -3.20 -12.57
N LEU A 15 2.65 -2.25 -12.26
CA LEU A 15 4.04 -2.22 -12.74
C LEU A 15 4.19 -2.27 -14.28
N GLY A 16 3.25 -1.66 -15.00
CA GLY A 16 3.18 -1.55 -16.45
C GLY A 16 2.34 -2.64 -17.13
N GLU A 17 1.74 -3.55 -16.37
CA GLU A 17 0.96 -4.68 -16.88
C GLU A 17 -0.49 -4.59 -16.41
N TYR A 18 -1.43 -4.87 -17.30
CA TYR A 18 -2.85 -4.89 -16.98
C TYR A 18 -3.34 -6.32 -16.71
N HIS A 19 -4.16 -6.47 -15.68
CA HIS A 19 -4.75 -7.72 -15.23
C HIS A 19 -6.27 -7.58 -15.11
N ASP A 20 -7.02 -8.54 -15.63
CA ASP A 20 -8.47 -8.57 -15.46
C ASP A 20 -8.83 -9.22 -14.12
N ILE A 21 -9.61 -8.51 -13.32
CA ILE A 21 -10.09 -8.95 -12.01
C ILE A 21 -11.61 -9.07 -12.08
N VAL A 22 -12.14 -10.21 -11.65
CA VAL A 22 -13.57 -10.47 -11.56
C VAL A 22 -13.95 -10.63 -10.09
N ILE A 23 -14.80 -9.74 -9.61
CA ILE A 23 -15.43 -9.83 -8.29
C ILE A 23 -16.76 -10.55 -8.47
N ASP A 24 -16.93 -11.68 -7.77
CA ASP A 24 -18.18 -12.44 -7.77
C ASP A 24 -18.95 -12.13 -6.48
N TRP A 25 -20.04 -11.39 -6.61
CA TRP A 25 -20.84 -10.93 -5.48
C TRP A 25 -21.66 -12.06 -4.85
N ASN A 26 -21.95 -13.13 -5.60
CA ASN A 26 -22.69 -14.30 -5.10
C ASN A 26 -21.77 -15.41 -4.59
N ASP A 27 -20.45 -15.19 -4.58
CA ASP A 27 -19.53 -16.18 -4.03
C ASP A 27 -19.59 -16.19 -2.50
N ASP A 28 -20.41 -17.08 -1.97
CA ASP A 28 -20.65 -17.27 -0.54
C ASP A 28 -19.44 -17.88 0.20
N ASN A 29 -18.36 -18.24 -0.49
CA ASN A 29 -17.11 -18.68 0.15
C ASN A 29 -16.40 -17.53 0.88
N TYR A 30 -16.77 -16.26 0.59
CA TYR A 30 -16.16 -15.09 1.19
C TYR A 30 -17.19 -14.31 2.02
N GLU A 31 -17.03 -14.36 3.34
CA GLU A 31 -17.80 -13.52 4.28
C GLU A 31 -17.53 -12.02 4.05
N CYS A 32 -16.32 -11.68 3.59
CA CYS A 32 -15.86 -10.33 3.31
C CYS A 32 -15.21 -10.31 1.91
N LYS A 33 -15.76 -9.51 0.98
CA LYS A 33 -15.35 -9.50 -0.43
C LYS A 33 -13.94 -8.93 -0.64
N GLU A 34 -13.41 -8.18 0.32
CA GLU A 34 -12.00 -7.80 0.37
C GLU A 34 -11.08 -9.03 0.42
N THR A 35 -11.54 -10.14 1.01
CA THR A 35 -10.81 -11.42 1.04
C THR A 35 -10.69 -12.03 -0.35
N GLN A 36 -11.71 -11.90 -1.19
CA GLN A 36 -11.65 -12.32 -2.59
C GLN A 36 -10.57 -11.53 -3.34
N LEU A 37 -10.46 -10.22 -3.09
CA LEU A 37 -9.42 -9.39 -3.71
C LEU A 37 -8.02 -9.79 -3.25
N PHE A 38 -7.82 -10.16 -1.98
CA PHE A 38 -6.52 -10.66 -1.52
C PHE A 38 -6.07 -11.89 -2.32
N GLU A 39 -6.97 -12.85 -2.55
CA GLU A 39 -6.63 -14.06 -3.31
C GLU A 39 -6.32 -13.77 -4.78
N LEU A 40 -6.98 -12.77 -5.37
CA LEU A 40 -6.71 -12.34 -6.74
C LEU A 40 -5.41 -11.53 -6.88
N LEU A 41 -4.98 -10.83 -5.83
CA LEU A 41 -3.73 -10.05 -5.83
C LEU A 41 -2.47 -10.88 -5.58
N GLU A 42 -2.56 -12.02 -4.89
CA GLU A 42 -1.41 -12.90 -4.65
C GLU A 42 -0.70 -13.35 -5.93
N PRO A 43 -1.38 -13.88 -6.97
CA PRO A 43 -0.71 -14.24 -8.21
C PRO A 43 -0.18 -13.03 -9.00
N ILE A 44 -0.79 -11.84 -8.86
CA ILE A 44 -0.39 -10.61 -9.57
C ILE A 44 0.89 -10.03 -8.95
N THR A 45 0.93 -9.94 -7.62
CA THR A 45 2.02 -9.30 -6.86
C THR A 45 3.11 -10.30 -6.48
N GLY A 46 2.78 -11.58 -6.42
CA GLY A 46 3.62 -12.64 -5.91
C GLY A 46 4.01 -12.47 -4.44
N ILE A 47 3.31 -11.63 -3.67
CA ILE A 47 3.46 -11.53 -2.22
C ILE A 47 2.39 -12.43 -1.58
N PRO A 48 2.76 -13.37 -0.71
CA PRO A 48 1.81 -14.23 0.00
C PRO A 48 0.79 -13.44 0.83
N ARG A 49 -0.47 -13.86 0.83
CA ARG A 49 -1.56 -13.19 1.56
C ARG A 49 -1.35 -13.00 3.06
N GLN A 50 -0.50 -13.83 3.69
CA GLN A 50 -0.18 -13.70 5.12
C GLN A 50 0.51 -12.37 5.46
N PHE A 51 1.10 -11.71 4.46
CA PHE A 51 1.72 -10.39 4.62
C PHE A 51 0.78 -9.25 4.29
N TYR A 52 -0.47 -9.53 3.95
CA TYR A 52 -1.44 -8.49 3.63
C TYR A 52 -2.03 -7.92 4.92
N ASN A 53 -2.09 -6.60 4.97
CA ASN A 53 -2.75 -5.88 6.05
C ASN A 53 -4.15 -5.46 5.64
N GLU A 54 -4.27 -4.63 4.60
CA GLU A 54 -5.54 -4.04 4.15
C GLU A 54 -5.58 -3.90 2.62
N ILE A 55 -6.77 -4.00 2.04
CA ILE A 55 -7.06 -3.49 0.69
C ILE A 55 -8.07 -2.36 0.83
N HIS A 56 -7.78 -1.23 0.22
CA HIS A 56 -8.72 -0.12 0.13
C HIS A 56 -9.22 0.04 -1.31
N LEU A 57 -10.52 -0.16 -1.48
CA LEU A 57 -11.31 0.58 -2.47
C LEU A 57 -11.78 1.86 -1.78
N ARG A 58 -11.76 3.01 -2.45
CA ARG A 58 -11.84 4.34 -1.81
C ARG A 58 -13.16 4.68 -1.08
N SER A 59 -14.06 3.73 -0.84
CA SER A 59 -15.21 3.82 0.07
C SER A 59 -15.81 2.42 0.32
N ASP A 60 -16.45 2.26 1.47
CA ASP A 60 -17.50 1.28 1.88
C ASP A 60 -17.60 -0.06 1.11
N SER A 61 -17.51 -1.19 1.83
CA SER A 61 -17.46 -2.55 1.29
C SER A 61 -18.78 -3.07 0.71
N ARG A 62 -19.83 -2.23 0.68
CA ARG A 62 -21.11 -2.55 0.04
C ARG A 62 -20.98 -2.70 -1.48
N LYS A 63 -21.64 -3.73 -2.02
CA LYS A 63 -21.68 -4.06 -3.46
C LYS A 63 -22.01 -2.86 -4.32
N GLU A 64 -23.07 -2.13 -4.00
CA GLU A 64 -23.53 -0.99 -4.80
C GLU A 64 -22.47 0.10 -4.89
N THR A 65 -21.82 0.41 -3.76
CA THR A 65 -20.74 1.41 -3.70
C THR A 65 -19.54 0.99 -4.54
N ILE A 66 -19.12 -0.27 -4.47
CA ILE A 66 -17.99 -0.77 -5.26
C ILE A 66 -18.33 -0.78 -6.75
N CYS A 67 -19.53 -1.22 -7.12
CA CYS A 67 -20.02 -1.16 -8.50
C CYS A 67 -20.02 0.27 -9.04
N ASP A 68 -20.48 1.24 -8.25
CA ASP A 68 -20.47 2.65 -8.64
C ASP A 68 -19.04 3.17 -8.82
N ILE A 69 -18.11 2.83 -7.93
CA ILE A 69 -16.68 3.18 -8.08
C ILE A 69 -16.11 2.58 -9.37
N ILE A 70 -16.37 1.30 -9.65
CA ILE A 70 -15.93 0.63 -10.90
C ILE A 70 -16.47 1.37 -12.11
N ARG A 71 -17.76 1.74 -12.11
CA ARG A 71 -18.37 2.49 -13.22
C ARG A 71 -17.77 3.89 -13.38
N ILE A 72 -17.59 4.63 -12.29
CA ILE A 72 -16.99 5.98 -12.29
C ILE A 72 -15.54 5.95 -12.77
N ALA A 73 -14.82 4.86 -12.50
CA ALA A 73 -13.43 4.65 -12.91
C ALA A 73 -13.29 4.10 -14.35
N ASP A 74 -14.38 3.96 -15.11
CA ASP A 74 -14.42 3.25 -16.39
C ASP A 74 -13.83 1.83 -16.31
N GLY A 75 -13.97 1.20 -15.15
CA GLY A 75 -13.44 -0.13 -14.84
C GLY A 75 -11.92 -0.20 -14.73
N ARG A 76 -11.17 0.91 -14.81
CA ARG A 76 -9.69 0.90 -14.85
C ARG A 76 -9.08 1.49 -13.58
N PHE A 77 -8.12 0.75 -13.03
CA PHE A 77 -7.47 1.09 -11.77
C PHE A 77 -5.96 0.87 -11.85
N HIS A 78 -5.21 1.73 -11.18
CA HIS A 78 -3.82 1.47 -10.81
C HIS A 78 -3.77 0.79 -9.43
N LEU A 79 -2.91 -0.21 -9.26
CA LEU A 79 -2.59 -0.80 -7.97
C LEU A 79 -1.48 -0.01 -7.28
N GLU A 80 -1.82 0.82 -6.30
CA GLU A 80 -0.85 1.42 -5.38
C GLU A 80 -0.64 0.49 -4.18
N TYR A 81 0.57 0.50 -3.61
CA TYR A 81 0.88 -0.23 -2.39
C TYR A 81 1.64 0.61 -1.36
N ARG A 82 1.48 0.24 -0.09
CA ARG A 82 2.32 0.70 1.01
C ARG A 82 2.70 -0.47 1.88
N ALA A 83 3.95 -0.48 2.34
CA ALA A 83 4.39 -1.44 3.33
C ALA A 83 4.92 -0.72 4.55
N GLY A 84 4.79 -1.39 5.68
CA GLY A 84 5.29 -0.93 6.97
C GLY A 84 5.57 -2.13 7.86
N PHE A 85 6.40 -1.92 8.87
CA PHE A 85 6.58 -2.91 9.92
C PHE A 85 5.49 -2.73 10.97
N TYR A 86 4.80 -3.82 11.31
CA TYR A 86 3.71 -3.82 12.27
C TYR A 86 4.15 -4.56 13.52
N HIS A 87 4.32 -3.84 14.64
CA HIS A 87 4.87 -4.39 15.87
C HIS A 87 4.03 -5.55 16.42
N TRP A 88 2.70 -5.47 16.36
CA TRP A 88 1.81 -6.51 16.88
C TRP A 88 1.90 -7.84 16.09
N ARG A 89 2.42 -7.79 14.86
CA ARG A 89 2.68 -8.95 14.01
C ARG A 89 4.16 -9.31 13.93
N ASN A 90 5.04 -8.52 14.54
CA ASN A 90 6.50 -8.64 14.45
C ASN A 90 7.00 -8.84 13.02
N HIS A 91 6.32 -8.23 12.05
CA HIS A 91 6.58 -8.48 10.66
C HIS A 91 6.18 -7.31 9.76
N THR A 92 6.86 -7.21 8.63
CA THR A 92 6.52 -6.25 7.57
C THR A 92 5.27 -6.73 6.85
N GLN A 93 4.30 -5.84 6.70
CA GLN A 93 3.09 -6.10 5.93
C GLN A 93 2.91 -5.09 4.82
N ILE A 94 2.06 -5.43 3.86
CA ILE A 94 1.71 -4.60 2.72
C ILE A 94 0.18 -4.37 2.68
N SER A 95 -0.19 -3.13 2.42
CA SER A 95 -1.55 -2.72 2.10
C SER A 95 -1.62 -2.28 0.64
N TYR A 96 -2.73 -2.56 -0.01
CA TYR A 96 -3.01 -2.17 -1.39
C TYR A 96 -4.12 -1.13 -1.46
N THR A 97 -4.10 -0.33 -2.51
CA THR A 97 -5.17 0.62 -2.81
C THR A 97 -5.43 0.61 -4.30
N LEU A 98 -6.69 0.40 -4.68
CA LEU A 98 -7.13 0.52 -6.06
C LEU A 98 -7.43 2.00 -6.33
N VAL A 99 -6.62 2.61 -7.19
CA VAL A 99 -6.72 4.03 -7.55
C VAL A 99 -7.32 4.14 -8.95
N PRO A 100 -8.50 4.76 -9.13
CA PRO A 100 -9.08 4.97 -10.46
C PRO A 100 -8.08 5.61 -11.44
N GLU A 101 -7.95 5.04 -12.64
CA GLU A 101 -6.98 5.51 -13.65
C GLU A 101 -7.26 6.97 -14.05
N ASN A 102 -8.54 7.35 -14.15
CA ASN A 102 -8.96 8.72 -14.48
C ASN A 102 -8.60 9.79 -13.43
N LEU A 103 -8.18 9.40 -12.21
CA LEU A 103 -7.69 10.31 -11.17
C LEU A 103 -6.17 10.49 -11.20
N VAL A 104 -5.47 9.77 -12.08
CA VAL A 104 -4.02 9.78 -12.16
C VAL A 104 -3.58 10.51 -13.42
N PRO A 105 -2.94 11.68 -13.31
CA PRO A 105 -2.38 12.37 -14.46
C PRO A 105 -1.30 11.50 -15.12
N GLU A 106 -1.25 11.54 -16.46
CA GLU A 106 -0.30 10.78 -17.26
C GLU A 106 1.14 11.22 -16.94
N GLY A 107 2.04 10.25 -16.74
CA GLY A 107 3.47 10.50 -16.50
C GLY A 107 3.83 11.12 -15.15
N GLU A 108 2.87 11.60 -14.36
CA GLU A 108 3.13 12.32 -13.11
C GLU A 108 2.76 11.52 -11.86
N CYS A 109 3.40 11.86 -10.73
CA CYS A 109 2.96 11.38 -9.43
C CYS A 109 1.77 12.23 -8.95
N CYS A 110 0.76 11.58 -8.36
CA CYS A 110 -0.33 12.27 -7.68
C CYS A 110 -0.38 11.89 -6.19
N ILE A 111 -1.32 12.49 -5.46
CA ILE A 111 -1.52 12.19 -4.05
C ILE A 111 -1.91 10.71 -3.80
N HIS A 112 -2.51 10.07 -4.80
CA HIS A 112 -2.99 8.69 -4.70
C HIS A 112 -1.98 7.66 -5.21
N LEU A 113 -1.13 8.01 -6.18
CA LEU A 113 -0.19 7.09 -6.83
C LEU A 113 1.20 7.74 -6.96
N CYS A 114 2.23 7.05 -6.47
CA CYS A 114 3.61 7.47 -6.69
C CYS A 114 4.27 6.64 -7.80
N ARG A 115 4.51 7.24 -8.96
CA ARG A 115 5.19 6.58 -10.09
C ARG A 115 6.62 6.14 -9.75
N HIS A 116 7.33 6.86 -8.88
CA HIS A 116 8.68 6.48 -8.45
C HIS A 116 8.70 5.21 -7.57
N ARG A 117 7.62 4.96 -6.82
CA ARG A 117 7.47 3.72 -6.04
C ARG A 117 6.96 2.58 -6.90
N ASN A 118 6.01 2.83 -7.79
CA ASN A 118 5.42 1.82 -8.68
C ASN A 118 6.33 1.50 -9.86
N THR A 119 7.51 0.98 -9.56
CA THR A 119 8.45 0.42 -10.55
C THR A 119 8.80 -1.01 -10.14
N LYS A 120 9.05 -1.88 -11.14
CA LYS A 120 9.44 -3.29 -10.87
C LYS A 120 10.64 -3.39 -9.93
N THR A 121 11.64 -2.54 -10.13
CA THR A 121 12.85 -2.50 -9.29
C THR A 121 12.53 -2.19 -7.83
N PHE A 122 11.73 -1.16 -7.58
CA PHE A 122 11.35 -0.78 -6.22
C PHE A 122 10.48 -1.86 -5.57
N PHE A 123 9.49 -2.38 -6.29
CA PHE A 123 8.61 -3.42 -5.79
C PHE A 123 9.36 -4.71 -5.44
N ASN A 124 10.29 -5.15 -6.30
CA ASN A 124 11.09 -6.35 -6.03
C ASN A 124 11.94 -6.19 -4.76
N LYS A 125 12.55 -5.02 -4.55
CA LYS A 125 13.27 -4.73 -3.30
C LYS A 125 12.36 -4.74 -2.09
N LEU A 126 11.15 -4.19 -2.23
CA LEU A 126 10.17 -4.24 -1.15
C LEU A 126 9.73 -5.68 -0.84
N LYS A 127 9.51 -6.50 -1.87
CA LYS A 127 9.19 -7.92 -1.75
C LYS A 127 10.31 -8.69 -1.04
N ASP A 128 11.57 -8.41 -1.36
CA ASP A 128 12.73 -8.99 -0.67
C ASP A 128 12.73 -8.63 0.82
N ILE A 129 12.39 -7.38 1.17
CA ILE A 129 12.31 -6.91 2.56
C ILE A 129 11.17 -7.59 3.32
N ILE A 130 9.98 -7.69 2.71
CA ILE A 130 8.81 -8.34 3.31
C ILE A 130 9.16 -9.79 3.68
N ASN A 131 9.75 -10.54 2.75
CA ASN A 131 10.08 -11.95 2.96
C ASN A 131 11.36 -12.20 3.79
N ASN A 132 12.00 -11.15 4.34
CA ASN A 132 13.24 -11.30 5.08
C ASN A 132 12.99 -11.53 6.58
N ASP A 133 12.77 -12.77 6.97
CA ASP A 133 12.49 -13.15 8.36
C ASP A 133 13.59 -12.70 9.34
N GLN A 134 14.86 -12.77 8.93
CA GLN A 134 15.98 -12.36 9.77
C GLN A 134 15.96 -10.84 10.02
N LEU A 135 15.67 -10.04 9.01
CA LEU A 135 15.53 -8.60 9.14
C LEU A 135 14.32 -8.26 10.02
N ASN A 136 13.18 -8.89 9.78
CA ASN A 136 11.96 -8.68 10.55
C ASN A 136 12.18 -9.02 12.04
N ALA A 137 12.85 -10.13 12.34
CA ALA A 137 13.22 -10.50 13.71
C ALA A 137 14.17 -9.49 14.36
N LYS A 138 15.14 -8.94 13.60
CA LYS A 138 16.04 -7.89 14.11
C LYS A 138 15.28 -6.59 14.41
N ILE A 139 14.39 -6.16 13.52
CA ILE A 139 13.54 -4.99 13.74
C ILE A 139 12.65 -5.20 14.96
N ALA A 140 11.97 -6.36 15.06
CA ALA A 140 11.15 -6.73 16.21
C ALA A 140 11.94 -6.67 17.53
N SER A 141 13.16 -7.20 17.55
CA SER A 141 14.00 -7.22 18.77
C SER A 141 14.41 -5.84 19.28
N LEU A 142 14.44 -4.83 18.40
CA LEU A 142 14.77 -3.44 18.76
C LEU A 142 13.54 -2.62 19.17
N LEU A 143 12.34 -3.12 18.85
CA LEU A 143 11.09 -2.53 19.30
C LEU A 143 10.77 -3.09 20.68
N THR A 144 11.25 -2.41 21.73
CA THR A 144 10.81 -2.69 23.09
C THR A 144 9.31 -2.36 23.20
N PRO A 145 8.46 -3.19 23.84
CA PRO A 145 7.08 -2.82 24.12
C PRO A 145 7.06 -1.73 25.19
N HIS A 146 7.19 -0.48 24.76
CA HIS A 146 6.96 0.69 25.61
C HIS A 146 5.55 1.19 25.30
N GLY A 147 4.68 1.11 26.31
CA GLY A 147 3.23 1.20 26.17
C GLY A 147 2.71 2.47 25.48
N GLU A 148 1.53 2.28 24.90
CA GLU A 148 0.42 3.19 24.54
C GLU A 148 0.68 4.57 23.89
N ASP A 149 1.92 5.06 23.76
CA ASP A 149 2.22 6.31 23.02
C ASP A 149 2.59 6.00 21.56
N ASP A 150 1.55 5.76 20.74
CA ASP A 150 1.64 5.45 19.30
C ASP A 150 2.56 6.41 18.52
N ARG A 151 2.67 7.68 18.94
CA ARG A 151 3.48 8.69 18.22
C ARG A 151 4.98 8.47 18.41
N ARG A 152 5.42 8.11 19.62
CA ARG A 152 6.84 7.80 19.89
C ARG A 152 7.27 6.56 19.14
N GLU A 153 6.37 5.59 19.01
CA GLU A 153 6.63 4.34 18.32
C GLU A 153 6.89 4.55 16.83
N VAL A 154 6.10 5.39 16.15
CA VAL A 154 6.32 5.73 14.73
C VAL A 154 7.69 6.37 14.49
N ILE A 155 8.13 7.26 15.39
CA ILE A 155 9.44 7.92 15.29
C ILE A 155 10.57 6.88 15.50
N LEU A 156 10.45 6.05 16.54
CA LEU A 156 11.42 5.01 16.85
C LEU A 156 11.54 3.98 15.71
N MET A 157 10.41 3.50 15.20
CA MET A 157 10.34 2.58 14.06
C MET A 157 11.11 3.13 12.87
N ARG A 158 10.96 4.42 12.58
CA ARG A 158 11.62 5.07 11.47
C ARG A 158 13.14 5.11 11.64
N GLU A 159 13.63 5.38 12.85
CA GLU A 159 15.07 5.34 13.14
C GLU A 159 15.63 3.93 13.07
N ILE A 160 14.91 2.92 13.57
CA ILE A 160 15.29 1.51 13.43
C ILE A 160 15.36 1.14 11.93
N CYS A 161 14.36 1.50 11.13
CA CYS A 161 14.34 1.24 9.69
C CYS A 161 15.49 1.92 8.94
N LYS A 162 15.97 3.08 9.41
CA LYS A 162 17.17 3.74 8.83
C LYS A 162 18.45 2.97 9.12
N GLN A 163 18.58 2.35 10.30
CA GLN A 163 19.75 1.52 10.65
C GLN A 163 19.92 0.35 9.69
N PHE A 164 18.81 -0.24 9.22
CA PHE A 164 18.80 -1.35 8.26
C PHE A 164 18.70 -0.90 6.79
N ASN A 165 18.71 0.40 6.53
CA ASN A 165 18.55 0.97 5.20
C ASN A 165 17.24 0.59 4.46
N VAL A 166 16.15 0.37 5.20
CA VAL A 166 14.84 0.00 4.63
C VAL A 166 13.81 1.12 4.71
N SER A 167 14.13 2.23 5.37
CA SER A 167 13.23 3.37 5.57
C SER A 167 12.69 3.95 4.25
N GLN A 168 13.49 3.93 3.18
CA GLN A 168 13.07 4.39 1.86
C GLN A 168 11.97 3.55 1.21
N TYR A 169 11.80 2.29 1.60
CA TYR A 169 10.76 1.41 1.04
C TYR A 169 9.42 1.58 1.78
N PHE A 170 9.48 1.86 3.08
CA PHE A 170 8.30 2.09 3.92
C PHE A 170 7.79 3.54 3.87
N TYR A 171 8.69 4.51 3.86
CA TYR A 171 8.36 5.93 4.04
C TYR A 171 8.68 6.82 2.84
N SER A 172 8.96 6.28 1.64
CA SER A 172 9.37 7.06 0.47
C SER A 172 8.61 8.40 0.29
N PRO A 173 9.31 9.55 0.22
CA PRO A 173 8.71 10.88 0.16
C PRO A 173 8.39 11.20 -1.30
N CYS A 174 7.30 10.64 -1.79
CA CYS A 174 6.64 11.21 -2.96
C CYS A 174 6.18 12.62 -2.58
N ILE A 175 6.83 13.66 -3.09
CA ILE A 175 6.56 15.05 -2.68
C ILE A 175 5.07 15.43 -2.81
N THR A 176 4.41 14.96 -3.87
CA THR A 176 2.98 15.18 -4.12
C THR A 176 2.08 14.58 -3.03
N ARG A 177 2.53 13.50 -2.38
CA ARG A 177 1.78 12.86 -1.28
C ARG A 177 1.92 13.63 0.02
N TYR A 178 3.06 14.28 0.24
CA TYR A 178 3.37 15.02 1.46
C TYR A 178 2.85 16.47 1.44
N MET A 179 2.59 17.07 0.28
CA MET A 179 2.04 18.44 0.16
C MET A 179 0.67 18.66 0.84
N ARG A 180 -0.07 17.60 1.21
CA ARG A 180 -1.31 17.70 2.00
C ARG A 180 -1.14 17.46 3.50
N LEU A 181 0.01 16.95 3.95
CA LEU A 181 0.30 16.94 5.39
C LEU A 181 0.62 18.37 5.75
N ASP A 182 -0.11 18.91 6.71
CA ASP A 182 -0.04 20.30 7.09
C ASP A 182 1.41 20.70 7.40
N PHE A 183 2.04 21.40 6.45
CA PHE A 183 3.41 21.88 6.60
C PHE A 183 3.48 22.99 7.65
N GLU A 184 2.38 23.40 8.27
CA GLU A 184 2.39 24.25 9.48
C GLU A 184 3.00 23.51 10.68
N SER A 185 2.92 22.18 10.72
CA SER A 185 3.52 21.36 11.77
C SER A 185 5.05 21.30 11.64
N GLU A 186 5.75 21.85 12.63
CA GLU A 186 7.22 21.78 12.74
C GLU A 186 7.71 20.32 12.75
N GLU A 187 6.93 19.42 13.35
CA GLU A 187 7.21 17.98 13.40
C GLU A 187 7.22 17.37 11.98
N VAL A 188 6.23 17.71 11.13
CA VAL A 188 6.16 17.27 9.73
C VAL A 188 7.35 17.83 8.93
N ARG A 189 7.75 19.09 9.17
CA ARG A 189 8.92 19.72 8.53
C ARG A 189 10.22 19.02 8.89
N VAL A 190 10.46 18.75 10.17
CA VAL A 190 11.64 18.03 10.66
C VAL A 190 11.66 16.61 10.09
N LEU A 191 10.51 15.93 10.13
CA LEU A 191 10.36 14.56 9.64
C LEU A 191 10.63 14.45 8.13
N PHE A 192 10.18 15.42 7.34
CA PHE A 192 10.40 15.48 5.90
C PHE A 192 11.85 15.86 5.56
N SER A 193 12.41 16.84 6.26
CA SER A 193 13.81 17.29 6.07
C SER A 193 14.81 16.17 6.37
N GLY A 194 14.60 15.45 7.49
CA GLY A 194 15.43 14.30 7.85
C GLY A 194 15.33 13.15 6.84
N MET A 195 14.15 12.96 6.21
CA MET A 195 13.99 11.93 5.19
C MET A 195 14.72 12.28 3.90
N ARG A 196 14.64 13.55 3.46
CA ARG A 196 15.38 14.03 2.28
C ARG A 196 16.89 13.85 2.47
N LEU A 197 17.41 14.15 3.66
CA LEU A 197 18.82 13.96 3.96
C LEU A 197 19.22 12.48 3.91
N TYR A 198 18.42 11.61 4.52
CA TYR A 198 18.64 10.16 4.49
C TYR A 198 18.70 9.62 3.05
N LEU A 199 17.74 9.99 2.20
CA LEU A 199 17.71 9.51 0.81
C LEU A 199 18.89 10.01 -0.01
N ARG A 200 19.38 11.24 0.22
CA ARG A 200 20.58 11.75 -0.47
C ARG A 200 21.85 10.99 -0.10
N THR A 201 21.90 10.37 1.08
CA THR A 201 23.11 9.71 1.59
C THR A 201 23.10 8.19 1.38
N ARG A 202 21.94 7.61 1.04
CA ARG A 202 21.73 6.15 1.01
C ARG A 202 20.88 5.64 -0.17
N GLY A 203 20.27 6.54 -0.94
CA GLY A 203 19.43 6.24 -2.11
C GLY A 203 20.22 6.14 -3.40
#